data_AF-A0A9Q7ALQ8-F1
#
_entry.id   AF-A0A9Q7ALQ8-F1
#
_cell.length_a   1.000
_cell.length_b   1.000
_cell.length_c   1.000
_cell.angle_alpha   90.00
_cell.angle_beta   90.00
_cell.angle_gamma   90.00
#
_symmetry.space_group_name_H-M   'P 1'
#
loop_
_entity.id
_entity.type
_entity.pdbx_description
1 polymer ?
#
loop_
_entity_poly.entity_id
_entity_poly.type
_entity_poly.pdbx_seq_one_letter_code
_entity_poly.pdbx_strand_id
1 'polypeptide(L)'
;MTELPGAEMRRVRLRVGKKTYPIRTPLTDDELDRLLVPLNVVIEESGGPSVGQEERLLLALLRYGWQLERIRHRLEALLKEESR
;
A
#
# COMPACT_ATOMS: atom_id res chain seq x y z
N MET A 1 12.16 8.87 10.35
CA MET A 1 10.84 9.16 9.75
C MET A 1 10.98 10.48 9.04
N THR A 2 11.18 10.45 7.73
CA THR A 2 11.34 11.67 6.93
C THR A 2 9.95 12.23 6.69
N GLU A 3 9.63 13.35 7.33
CA GLU A 3 8.41 14.11 7.03
C GLU A 3 8.53 14.60 5.58
N LEU A 4 7.56 14.23 4.74
CA LEU A 4 7.45 14.79 3.39
C LEU A 4 7.18 16.30 3.55
N PRO A 5 8.04 17.19 3.01
CA PRO A 5 7.91 18.62 3.25
C PRO A 5 6.62 19.16 2.61
N GLY A 6 5.71 19.69 3.44
CA GLY A 6 4.54 20.46 3.00
C GLY A 6 3.17 19.82 3.18
N ALA A 7 3.06 18.60 3.71
CA ALA A 7 1.75 17.95 3.86
C ALA A 7 1.24 17.98 5.31
N GLU A 8 0.14 18.70 5.54
CA GLU A 8 -0.51 18.80 6.85
C GLU A 8 -1.05 17.42 7.28
N MET A 9 -0.60 16.94 8.44
CA MET A 9 -1.01 15.66 8.99
C MET A 9 -2.46 15.73 9.50
N ARG A 10 -3.40 15.11 8.79
CA ARG A 10 -4.81 15.05 9.19
C ARG A 10 -5.22 13.70 9.75
N ARG A 11 -6.25 13.67 10.59
CA ARG A 11 -6.86 12.44 11.10
C ARG A 11 -7.99 12.01 10.18
N VAL A 12 -7.97 10.76 9.70
CA VAL A 12 -9.02 10.17 8.88
C VAL A 12 -9.43 8.81 9.41
N ARG A 13 -10.67 8.40 9.12
CA ARG A 13 -11.15 7.04 9.42
C ARG A 13 -11.07 6.22 8.14
N LEU A 14 -10.10 5.32 8.08
CA LEU A 14 -9.85 4.47 6.93
C LEU A 14 -10.58 3.13 7.10
N ARG A 15 -11.45 2.77 6.17
CA ARG A 15 -12.05 1.43 6.15
C ARG A 15 -11.20 0.50 5.31
N VAL A 16 -10.76 -0.59 5.91
CA VAL A 16 -9.93 -1.61 5.25
C VAL A 16 -10.53 -2.98 5.55
N GLY A 17 -11.02 -3.64 4.51
CA GLY A 17 -11.86 -4.83 4.65
C GLY A 17 -13.07 -4.57 5.58
N LYS A 18 -13.16 -5.33 6.68
CA LYS A 18 -14.26 -5.25 7.64
C LYS A 18 -14.00 -4.31 8.83
N LYS A 19 -12.79 -3.79 8.98
CA LYS A 19 -12.41 -2.94 10.13
C LYS A 19 -12.22 -1.48 9.68
N THR A 20 -12.49 -0.55 10.60
CA THR A 20 -12.23 0.88 10.41
C THR A 20 -11.13 1.32 11.35
N TYR A 21 -10.13 2.01 10.83
CA TYR A 21 -8.93 2.41 11.53
C TYR A 21 -8.81 3.94 11.56
N PRO A 22 -8.70 4.56 12.74
CA PRO A 22 -8.31 5.96 12.82
C PRO A 22 -6.81 6.07 12.53
N ILE A 23 -6.44 6.80 11.48
CA ILE A 23 -5.03 7.01 11.11
C ILE A 23 -4.72 8.50 11.01
N ARG A 24 -3.43 8.83 11.16
CA ARG A 24 -2.89 10.15 10.81
C ARG A 24 -2.12 10.01 9.52
N THR A 25 -2.45 10.81 8.52
CA THR A 25 -1.83 10.74 7.20
C THR A 25 -1.72 12.13 6.57
N PRO A 26 -0.67 12.39 5.79
CA PRO A 26 -0.59 13.58 4.95
C PRO A 26 -1.42 13.47 3.67
N LEU A 27 -1.93 12.27 3.34
CA LEU A 27 -2.64 12.01 2.10
C LEU A 27 -4.02 12.70 2.05
N THR A 28 -4.32 13.28 0.90
CA THR A 28 -5.65 13.79 0.54
C THR A 28 -6.65 12.65 0.37
N ASP A 29 -7.95 12.97 0.32
CA ASP A 29 -8.98 11.95 0.13
C ASP A 29 -8.82 11.26 -1.23
N ASP A 30 -8.54 12.01 -2.29
CA ASP A 30 -8.30 11.47 -3.64
C ASP A 30 -7.10 10.51 -3.69
N GLU A 31 -6.00 10.83 -3.01
CA GLU A 31 -4.83 9.96 -2.93
C GLU A 31 -5.13 8.68 -2.13
N LEU A 32 -5.90 8.81 -1.04
CA LEU A 32 -6.35 7.65 -0.27
C LEU A 32 -7.25 6.75 -1.12
N ASP A 33 -8.22 7.31 -1.85
CA ASP A 33 -9.12 6.54 -2.69
C ASP A 33 -8.38 5.77 -3.79
N ARG A 34 -7.38 6.40 -4.42
CA ARG A 34 -6.51 5.73 -5.41
C ARG A 34 -5.74 4.54 -4.82
N LEU A 35 -5.38 4.59 -3.54
CA LEU A 35 -4.66 3.52 -2.85
C LEU A 35 -5.60 2.46 -2.27
N LEU A 36 -6.77 2.84 -1.79
CA LEU A 36 -7.70 1.98 -1.08
C LEU A 36 -8.34 0.93 -1.98
N VAL A 37 -8.68 1.31 -3.22
CA VAL A 37 -9.29 0.38 -4.17
C VAL A 37 -8.38 -0.82 -4.44
N PRO A 38 -7.12 -0.66 -4.89
CA PRO A 38 -6.24 -1.80 -5.10
C PRO A 38 -5.87 -2.49 -3.79
N LEU A 39 -5.73 -1.75 -2.68
CA LEU A 39 -5.41 -2.34 -1.38
C LEU A 39 -6.51 -3.30 -0.89
N ASN A 40 -7.78 -2.93 -1.02
CA ASN A 40 -8.89 -3.79 -0.63
C ASN A 40 -8.95 -5.07 -1.48
N VAL A 41 -8.72 -4.96 -2.80
CA VAL A 41 -8.62 -6.14 -3.68
C VAL A 41 -7.50 -7.07 -3.22
N VAL A 42 -6.30 -6.52 -2.95
CA VAL A 42 -5.17 -7.32 -2.49
C VAL A 42 -5.46 -8.00 -1.15
N ILE A 43 -6.15 -7.34 -0.23
CA ILE A 43 -6.51 -7.90 1.09
C ILE A 43 -7.57 -8.99 0.97
N GLU A 44 -8.55 -8.82 0.07
CA GLU A 44 -9.58 -9.84 -0.19
C GLU A 44 -8.98 -11.10 -0.81
N GLU A 45 -8.04 -10.94 -1.75
CA GLU A 45 -7.28 -12.03 -2.37
C GLU A 45 -6.23 -12.66 -1.44
N SER A 46 -5.85 -11.95 -0.37
CA SER A 46 -4.86 -12.44 0.59
C SER A 46 -5.51 -13.35 1.61
N GLY A 47 -5.43 -14.66 1.36
CA GLY A 47 -5.82 -15.70 2.32
C GLY A 47 -7.27 -16.18 2.20
N GLY A 48 -7.54 -17.36 2.78
CA GLY A 48 -8.85 -18.00 2.76
C GLY A 48 -9.84 -17.45 3.81
N PRO A 49 -11.09 -17.95 3.86
CA PRO A 49 -12.12 -17.50 4.80
C PRO A 49 -11.71 -17.59 6.28
N SER A 50 -10.76 -18.47 6.61
CA SER A 50 -10.21 -18.70 7.96
C SER A 50 -9.15 -17.68 8.39
N VAL A 51 -8.62 -16.88 7.45
CA VAL A 51 -7.54 -15.92 7.72
C VAL A 51 -8.13 -14.63 8.30
N GLY A 52 -7.69 -14.28 9.52
CA GLY A 52 -8.13 -13.08 10.22
C GLY A 52 -7.66 -11.78 9.56
N GLN A 53 -8.37 -10.68 9.79
CA GLN A 53 -8.09 -9.38 9.16
C GLN A 53 -6.63 -8.91 9.30
N GLU A 54 -6.00 -9.15 10.44
CA GLU A 54 -4.61 -8.74 10.70
C GLU A 54 -3.61 -9.54 9.87
N GLU A 55 -3.81 -10.85 9.76
CA GLU A 55 -2.99 -11.70 8.90
C GLU A 55 -3.17 -11.34 7.42
N ARG A 56 -4.41 -11.06 6.97
CA ARG A 56 -4.67 -10.58 5.60
C ARG A 56 -3.92 -9.27 5.29
N LEU A 57 -3.89 -8.34 6.26
CA LEU A 57 -3.15 -7.09 6.12
C LEU A 57 -1.63 -7.33 5.99
N LEU A 58 -1.07 -8.23 6.81
CA LEU A 58 0.34 -8.61 6.72
C LEU A 58 0.68 -9.23 5.36
N LEU A 59 -0.16 -10.16 4.88
CA LEU A 59 0.00 -10.77 3.57
C LEU A 59 -0.09 -9.74 2.44
N ALA A 60 -1.03 -8.80 2.53
CA ALA A 60 -1.15 -7.71 1.56
C ALA A 60 0.12 -6.83 1.55
N LEU A 61 0.65 -6.46 2.71
CA LEU A 61 1.88 -5.69 2.83
C LEU A 61 3.08 -6.43 2.22
N LEU A 62 3.23 -7.73 2.49
CA LEU A 62 4.28 -8.56 1.89
C LEU A 62 4.16 -8.60 0.36
N ARG A 63 2.94 -8.78 -0.16
CA ARG A 63 2.68 -8.79 -1.60
C ARG A 63 3.02 -7.44 -2.23
N TYR A 64 2.65 -6.33 -1.61
CA TYR A 64 3.02 -4.99 -2.09
C TYR A 64 4.54 -4.76 -2.09
N GLY A 65 5.22 -5.09 -0.98
CA GLY A 65 6.67 -4.97 -0.88
C GLY A 65 7.39 -5.78 -1.97
N TRP A 66 6.93 -7.01 -2.21
CA TRP A 66 7.48 -7.85 -3.28
C TRP A 66 7.25 -7.27 -4.68
N GLN A 67 6.07 -6.71 -4.96
CA GLN A 67 5.81 -6.07 -6.25
C GLN A 67 6.68 -4.84 -6.47
N LEU A 68 6.85 -3.99 -5.45
CA LEU A 68 7.74 -2.83 -5.52
C LEU A 68 9.18 -3.25 -5.80
N GLU A 69 9.65 -4.32 -5.15
CA GLU A 69 11.00 -4.85 -5.37
C GLU A 69 11.19 -5.38 -6.80
N ARG A 70 10.19 -6.07 -7.34
CA ARG A 70 10.20 -6.51 -8.74
C ARG A 70 10.21 -5.34 -9.73
N ILE A 71 9.44 -4.29 -9.45
CA ILE A 71 9.43 -3.07 -10.26
C ILE A 71 10.81 -2.40 -10.21
N ARG A 72 11.40 -2.24 -9.02
CA ARG A 72 12.76 -1.70 -8.83
C ARG A 72 13.78 -2.46 -9.67
N HIS A 73 13.82 -3.79 -9.54
CA HIS A 73 14.75 -4.62 -10.31
C HIS A 73 14.57 -4.48 -11.82
N ARG A 74 13.32 -4.40 -12.30
CA ARG A 74 13.04 -4.23 -13.73
C ARG A 74 13.48 -2.86 -14.24
N LEU A 75 13.27 -1.80 -13.45
CA LEU A 75 13.76 -0.46 -13.76
C LEU A 75 15.29 -0.42 -13.80
N GLU A 76 15.97 -1.06 -12.85
CA GLU A 76 17.44 -1.16 -12.85
C GLU A 76 17.99 -1.90 -14.06
N ALA A 77 17.30 -2.93 -14.53
CA ALA A 77 17.69 -3.65 -15.74
C ALA A 77 17.57 -2.76 -16.99
N LEU A 78 16.44 -2.08 -17.15
CA LEU A 78 16.19 -1.17 -18.29
C LEU A 78 17.21 -0.01 -18.34
N LEU A 79 17.49 0.61 -17.19
CA LEU A 79 18.46 1.71 -17.10
C LEU A 79 19.90 1.26 -17.45
N LYS A 80 20.26 0.00 -17.16
CA LYS A 80 21.55 -0.58 -17.55
C LYS A 80 21.63 -0.89 -19.05
N GLU A 81 20.50 -1.20 -19.68
CA GLU A 81 20.42 -1.45 -21.13
C GLU A 81 20.48 -0.15 -21.94
N GLU A 82 19.88 0.95 -21.48
CA GLU A 82 19.99 2.27 -22.14
C GLU A 82 21.38 2.91 -22.02
N SER A 83 22.19 2.45 -21.06
CA SER A 83 23.57 2.96 -20.84
C SER A 83 24.63 2.21 -21.65
N ARG A 84 24.23 1.28 -22.54
CA ARG A 84 25.09 0.45 -23.38
C ARG A 84 24.92 0.77 -24.86
#